data_AF-A0A929XTJ0-F1
#
_entry.id   AF-A0A929XTJ0-F1
#
_cell.length_a   1.000
_cell.length_b   1.000
_cell.length_c   1.000
_cell.angle_alpha   90.00
_cell.angle_beta   90.00
_cell.angle_gamma   90.00
#
_symmetry.space_group_name_H-M   'P 1'
#
loop_
_entity.id
_entity.type
_entity.pdbx_description
1 polymer ?
#
loop_
_entity_poly.entity_id
_entity_poly.type
_entity_poly.pdbx_seq_one_letter_code
_entity_poly.pdbx_strand_id
1 'polypeptide(L)'
;LSPRTDQNGKEVTWSIDAGKPDTGVVSLNGTTVTGQKAGEATLKATFADGSTSTLQVNVQDGENGSITLTPSSLTLLVGGSSQVKAQVSGLSSSDVTWTSSDSRVCTVDANGNVKGVGAGSAKVTATSKLRSDKSASVSVTVKNGGDVLKDVNGNIVYVKDGNNFREAKAEDYSRFTEFYIKNANPTSQIYTGWQTLDGKTYYFDKNGNKVTGSQVILGVKYQFGADGVLQLSSGSMGIDVSKWNRNIDWNAVKNSGVNFAIIRCGYRGSSTGALIEDPYFRRNIQGAQNAGIKVGVYFFTQAVNDVEAVEEASFVYSLIQGYNLSFPAYLDVEASGGRADGIDVDTRTTVCRTFCQTLASRGVRAGIYANKTWLTSRINTPTLTAHSIWLAQYAAAPTYTRTRHNMWQYTSKGRIPGISTRVDMNILR
;
A
#
# COMPACT_ATOMS: atom_id res chain seq x y z
N LEU A 1 44.04 -1.42 -14.36
CA LEU A 1 45.48 -1.79 -14.35
C LEU A 1 46.31 -0.50 -14.39
N SER A 2 47.49 -0.46 -13.77
CA SER A 2 48.37 0.73 -13.68
C SER A 2 48.95 1.15 -15.07
N PRO A 3 49.54 2.35 -15.21
CA PRO A 3 49.94 2.92 -16.52
C PRO A 3 50.99 2.08 -17.27
N ARG A 4 51.03 2.26 -18.59
CA ARG A 4 51.63 1.39 -19.62
C ARG A 4 53.16 1.26 -19.62
N THR A 5 53.86 1.63 -18.56
CA THR A 5 55.33 1.49 -18.50
C THR A 5 55.77 0.83 -17.21
N ASP A 6 56.75 -0.06 -17.30
CA ASP A 6 57.40 -0.65 -16.13
C ASP A 6 58.24 0.40 -15.37
N GLN A 7 58.87 -0.03 -14.28
CA GLN A 7 59.74 0.83 -13.45
C GLN A 7 60.95 1.44 -14.19
N ASN A 8 61.24 1.00 -15.42
CA ASN A 8 62.33 1.49 -16.27
C ASN A 8 61.80 2.30 -17.47
N GLY A 9 60.52 2.62 -17.52
CA GLY A 9 59.91 3.38 -18.61
C GLY A 9 59.64 2.57 -19.88
N LYS A 10 59.72 1.23 -19.84
CA LYS A 10 59.47 0.36 -20.99
C LYS A 10 58.00 0.01 -21.12
N GLU A 11 57.49 -0.02 -22.35
CA GLU A 11 56.07 -0.25 -22.62
C GLU A 11 55.60 -1.66 -22.19
N VAL A 12 54.43 -1.71 -21.54
CA VAL A 12 53.76 -2.93 -21.08
C VAL A 12 52.43 -3.07 -21.83
N THR A 13 52.28 -4.20 -22.51
CA THR A 13 51.04 -4.55 -23.20
C THR A 13 50.24 -5.55 -22.37
N TRP A 14 48.92 -5.34 -22.32
CA TRP A 14 47.99 -6.21 -21.59
C TRP A 14 47.13 -6.98 -22.56
N SER A 15 46.98 -8.27 -22.31
CA SER A 15 46.12 -9.17 -23.06
C SER A 15 45.39 -10.13 -22.12
N ILE A 16 44.36 -10.78 -22.63
CA ILE A 16 43.75 -11.94 -21.95
C ILE A 16 44.60 -13.15 -22.32
N ASP A 17 45.03 -13.95 -21.34
CA ASP A 17 45.89 -15.11 -21.57
C ASP A 17 45.10 -16.24 -22.25
N ALA A 18 45.22 -16.35 -23.57
CA ALA A 18 44.52 -17.34 -24.35
C ALA A 18 44.91 -18.76 -23.91
N GLY A 19 43.93 -19.53 -23.41
CA GLY A 19 44.12 -20.90 -22.96
C GLY A 19 44.17 -21.09 -21.43
N LYS A 20 43.99 -20.03 -20.63
CA LYS A 20 43.85 -20.13 -19.16
C LYS A 20 42.85 -19.13 -18.58
N PRO A 21 41.83 -19.62 -17.88
CA PRO A 21 40.50 -19.73 -18.49
C PRO A 21 39.98 -18.36 -18.98
N ASP A 22 39.39 -18.30 -20.18
CA ASP A 22 38.43 -17.25 -20.55
C ASP A 22 37.66 -17.67 -21.80
N THR A 23 36.34 -17.47 -21.83
CA THR A 23 35.56 -17.29 -23.06
C THR A 23 34.44 -16.28 -22.81
N GLY A 24 34.83 -15.03 -22.56
CA GLY A 24 33.93 -13.88 -22.36
C GLY A 24 33.59 -13.60 -20.90
N VAL A 25 34.44 -13.98 -19.95
CA VAL A 25 34.33 -13.65 -18.51
C VAL A 25 34.67 -12.19 -18.27
N VAL A 26 35.68 -11.67 -18.98
CA VAL A 26 36.07 -10.26 -18.92
C VAL A 26 36.31 -9.70 -20.32
N SER A 27 36.18 -8.38 -20.46
CA SER A 27 36.67 -7.65 -21.63
C SER A 27 37.77 -6.67 -21.21
N LEU A 28 38.75 -6.47 -22.09
CA LEU A 28 39.88 -5.58 -21.86
C LEU A 28 39.90 -4.45 -22.91
N ASN A 29 39.86 -3.20 -22.46
CA ASN A 29 40.05 -2.02 -23.32
C ASN A 29 41.18 -1.14 -22.73
N GLY A 30 42.36 -1.22 -23.35
CA GLY A 30 43.57 -0.62 -22.80
C GLY A 30 43.91 -1.23 -21.45
N THR A 31 43.80 -0.44 -20.37
CA THR A 31 44.08 -0.87 -18.99
C THR A 31 42.81 -1.11 -18.15
N THR A 32 41.62 -0.96 -18.76
CA THR A 32 40.34 -1.15 -18.09
C THR A 32 39.84 -2.58 -18.31
N VAL A 33 39.52 -3.25 -17.20
CA VAL A 33 38.96 -4.61 -17.17
C VAL A 33 37.50 -4.53 -16.76
N THR A 34 36.60 -5.11 -17.54
CA THR A 34 35.15 -5.16 -17.24
C THR A 34 34.72 -6.61 -17.10
N GLY A 35 34.08 -6.96 -15.97
CA GLY A 35 33.46 -8.27 -15.79
C GLY A 35 32.20 -8.41 -16.66
N GLN A 36 32.11 -9.49 -17.41
CA GLN A 36 31.04 -9.77 -18.38
C GLN A 36 30.13 -10.91 -17.93
N LYS A 37 30.68 -11.90 -17.19
CA LYS A 37 29.92 -12.97 -16.52
C LYS A 37 30.74 -13.54 -15.36
N ALA A 38 30.10 -14.28 -14.47
CA ALA A 38 30.81 -14.96 -13.38
C ALA A 38 31.80 -16.01 -13.92
N GLY A 39 32.96 -16.09 -13.28
CA GLY A 39 34.02 -17.00 -13.67
C GLY A 39 35.41 -16.43 -13.43
N GLU A 40 36.41 -17.23 -13.77
CA GLU A 40 37.82 -16.85 -13.66
C GLU A 40 38.35 -16.37 -15.00
N ALA A 41 39.20 -15.34 -14.96
CA ALA A 41 39.95 -14.83 -16.10
C ALA A 41 41.42 -14.66 -15.71
N THR A 42 42.33 -14.96 -16.64
CA THR A 42 43.75 -14.64 -16.46
C THR A 42 44.15 -13.51 -17.40
N LEU A 43 44.64 -12.42 -16.83
CA LEU A 43 45.22 -11.31 -17.58
C LEU A 43 46.72 -11.49 -17.67
N LYS A 44 47.30 -11.25 -18.84
CA LYS A 44 48.73 -11.35 -19.12
C LYS A 44 49.32 -9.99 -19.44
N ALA A 45 50.36 -9.63 -18.70
CA ALA A 45 51.25 -8.51 -19.02
C ALA A 45 52.45 -9.02 -19.81
N THR A 46 52.79 -8.35 -20.90
CA THR A 46 54.00 -8.59 -21.69
C THR A 46 54.87 -7.34 -21.72
N PHE A 47 56.13 -7.50 -21.31
CA PHE A 47 57.13 -6.45 -21.24
C PHE A 47 57.91 -6.33 -22.57
N ALA A 48 58.54 -5.18 -22.81
CA ALA A 48 59.27 -4.91 -24.06
C ALA A 48 60.47 -5.86 -24.32
N ASP A 49 60.98 -6.55 -23.29
CA ASP A 49 62.03 -7.56 -23.42
C ASP A 49 61.49 -8.98 -23.71
N GLY A 50 60.18 -9.13 -23.85
CA GLY A 50 59.49 -10.39 -24.10
C GLY A 50 59.14 -11.21 -22.86
N SER A 51 59.56 -10.77 -21.66
CA SER A 51 59.13 -11.40 -20.41
C SER A 51 57.64 -11.18 -20.14
N THR A 52 57.03 -12.05 -19.33
CA THR A 52 55.57 -12.01 -19.08
C THR A 52 55.21 -12.25 -17.63
N SER A 53 54.12 -11.65 -17.16
CA SER A 53 53.51 -11.90 -15.85
C SER A 53 51.99 -12.05 -15.97
N THR A 54 51.35 -12.72 -15.03
CA THR A 54 49.92 -13.03 -15.07
C THR A 54 49.19 -12.59 -13.79
N LEU A 55 47.95 -12.13 -13.93
CA LEU A 55 47.03 -11.77 -12.84
C LEU A 55 45.74 -12.56 -12.99
N GLN A 56 45.36 -13.30 -11.94
CA GLN A 56 44.04 -13.94 -11.88
C GLN A 56 42.97 -12.93 -11.42
N VAL A 57 41.84 -12.95 -12.11
CA VAL A 57 40.64 -12.17 -11.80
C VAL A 57 39.48 -13.14 -11.61
N ASN A 58 38.77 -13.02 -10.48
CA ASN A 58 37.56 -13.80 -10.23
C ASN A 58 36.36 -12.85 -10.21
N VAL A 59 35.44 -13.03 -11.17
CA VAL A 59 34.20 -12.27 -11.27
C VAL A 59 33.12 -13.06 -10.55
N GLN A 60 32.57 -12.49 -9.47
CA GLN A 60 31.45 -13.09 -8.74
C GLN A 60 30.12 -12.45 -9.15
N ASP A 61 29.09 -13.28 -9.31
CA ASP A 61 27.70 -12.80 -9.39
C ASP A 61 27.19 -12.49 -7.98
N GLY A 62 26.44 -11.40 -7.80
CA GLY A 62 26.11 -10.85 -6.49
C GLY A 62 25.61 -11.90 -5.49
N GLU A 63 26.43 -12.24 -4.48
CA GLU A 63 26.10 -13.28 -3.48
C GLU A 63 24.79 -13.00 -2.72
N ASN A 64 24.39 -11.73 -2.68
CA ASN A 64 23.17 -11.23 -2.04
C ASN A 64 21.93 -11.29 -2.94
N GLY A 65 21.98 -12.01 -4.07
CA GLY A 65 20.83 -12.22 -4.93
C GLY A 65 19.63 -12.85 -4.20
N SER A 66 18.41 -12.44 -4.58
CA SER A 66 17.16 -12.94 -4.02
C SER A 66 16.06 -13.04 -5.08
N ILE A 67 15.08 -13.92 -4.82
CA ILE A 67 13.87 -14.07 -5.64
C ILE A 67 12.67 -13.82 -4.73
N THR A 68 11.71 -13.03 -5.19
CA THR A 68 10.40 -12.87 -4.55
C THR A 68 9.29 -13.26 -5.52
N LEU A 69 8.22 -13.86 -5.00
CA LEU A 69 7.06 -14.28 -5.78
C LEU A 69 5.83 -13.43 -5.43
N THR A 70 5.07 -13.03 -6.44
CA THR A 70 3.77 -12.39 -6.28
C THR A 70 2.72 -13.09 -7.14
N PRO A 71 1.56 -13.49 -6.59
CA PRO A 71 1.13 -13.34 -5.19
C PRO A 71 1.85 -14.31 -4.22
N SER A 72 1.74 -14.08 -2.90
CA SER A 72 2.36 -14.92 -1.86
C SER A 72 1.59 -16.21 -1.54
N SER A 73 0.39 -16.36 -2.08
CA SER A 73 -0.39 -17.61 -2.12
C SER A 73 -1.33 -17.58 -3.33
N LEU A 74 -1.74 -18.75 -3.82
CA LEU A 74 -2.64 -18.88 -4.95
C LEU A 74 -3.72 -19.92 -4.65
N THR A 75 -4.98 -19.59 -4.93
CA THR A 75 -6.09 -20.56 -4.91
C THR A 75 -6.72 -20.62 -6.30
N LEU A 76 -6.84 -21.83 -6.87
CA LEU A 76 -7.42 -22.09 -8.19
C LEU A 76 -8.57 -23.08 -8.07
N LEU A 77 -9.45 -23.08 -9.07
CA LEU A 77 -10.32 -24.22 -9.34
C LEU A 77 -9.60 -25.19 -10.28
N VAL A 78 -9.98 -26.47 -10.25
CA VAL A 78 -9.53 -27.45 -11.26
C VAL A 78 -9.80 -26.90 -12.67
N GLY A 79 -8.77 -26.93 -13.52
CA GLY A 79 -8.78 -26.36 -14.87
C GLY A 79 -8.50 -24.85 -14.95
N GLY A 80 -8.61 -24.13 -13.83
CA GLY A 80 -8.32 -22.70 -13.74
C GLY A 80 -6.81 -22.41 -13.79
N SER A 81 -6.46 -21.19 -14.20
CA SER A 81 -5.06 -20.77 -14.35
C SER A 81 -4.83 -19.37 -13.79
N SER A 82 -3.63 -19.11 -13.26
CA SER A 82 -3.17 -17.77 -12.89
C SER A 82 -1.65 -17.71 -12.95
N GLN A 83 -1.11 -16.53 -13.24
CA GLN A 83 0.34 -16.33 -13.27
C GLN A 83 0.89 -16.03 -11.87
N VAL A 84 2.04 -16.63 -11.56
CA VAL A 84 2.91 -16.23 -10.45
C VAL A 84 4.13 -15.54 -11.06
N LYS A 85 4.41 -14.32 -10.60
CA LYS A 85 5.52 -13.52 -11.11
C LYS A 85 6.72 -13.64 -10.19
N ALA A 86 7.88 -13.95 -10.76
CA ALA A 86 9.15 -13.90 -10.07
C ALA A 86 9.83 -12.55 -10.29
N GLN A 87 10.31 -11.94 -9.21
CA GLN A 87 11.19 -10.78 -9.27
C GLN A 87 12.55 -11.20 -8.72
N VAL A 88 13.57 -11.11 -9.57
CA VAL A 88 14.97 -11.37 -9.20
C VAL A 88 15.67 -10.05 -8.93
N SER A 89 16.43 -9.97 -7.85
CA SER A 89 17.22 -8.81 -7.47
C SER A 89 18.62 -9.24 -7.08
N GLY A 90 19.64 -8.43 -7.41
CA GLY A 90 21.03 -8.67 -7.01
C GLY A 90 21.76 -9.78 -7.78
N LEU A 91 21.18 -10.28 -8.88
CA LEU A 91 21.82 -11.21 -9.82
C LEU A 91 21.93 -10.55 -11.20
N SER A 92 22.95 -10.90 -11.97
CA SER A 92 23.16 -10.41 -13.33
C SER A 92 22.15 -10.95 -14.36
N SER A 93 21.46 -12.05 -14.05
CA SER A 93 20.35 -12.59 -14.83
C SER A 93 19.07 -12.65 -14.00
N SER A 94 17.94 -12.32 -14.62
CA SER A 94 16.60 -12.44 -14.05
C SER A 94 15.90 -13.75 -14.41
N ASP A 95 16.56 -14.64 -15.14
CA ASP A 95 15.95 -15.88 -15.61
C ASP A 95 15.78 -16.91 -14.49
N VAL A 96 14.60 -17.54 -14.48
CA VAL A 96 14.24 -18.58 -13.51
C VAL A 96 13.74 -19.85 -14.20
N THR A 97 13.84 -20.96 -13.49
CA THR A 97 13.18 -22.22 -13.81
C THR A 97 12.05 -22.44 -12.81
N TRP A 98 10.90 -22.88 -13.30
CA TRP A 98 9.71 -23.15 -12.50
C TRP A 98 9.49 -24.64 -12.28
N THR A 99 9.07 -25.01 -11.07
CA THR A 99 8.68 -26.38 -10.73
C THR A 99 7.42 -26.39 -9.88
N SER A 100 6.65 -27.48 -9.97
CA SER A 100 5.53 -27.79 -9.07
C SER A 100 5.91 -29.00 -8.21
N SER A 101 5.57 -28.97 -6.93
CA SER A 101 5.82 -30.09 -6.02
C SER A 101 4.87 -31.27 -6.25
N ASP A 102 3.71 -31.05 -6.89
CA ASP A 102 2.79 -32.13 -7.28
C ASP A 102 2.02 -31.73 -8.54
N SER A 103 2.42 -32.31 -9.68
CA SER A 103 1.80 -32.06 -10.98
C SER A 103 0.37 -32.58 -11.10
N ARG A 104 -0.07 -33.47 -10.20
CA ARG A 104 -1.47 -33.92 -10.12
C ARG A 104 -2.36 -32.86 -9.49
N VAL A 105 -1.78 -31.94 -8.70
CA VAL A 105 -2.50 -30.81 -8.11
C VAL A 105 -2.41 -29.59 -9.03
N CYS A 106 -1.22 -29.17 -9.43
CA CYS A 106 -1.05 -28.07 -10.38
C CYS A 106 0.24 -28.19 -11.22
N THR A 107 0.21 -27.66 -12.44
CA THR A 107 1.38 -27.52 -13.32
C THR A 107 1.78 -26.06 -13.42
N VAL A 108 3.05 -25.79 -13.74
CA VAL A 108 3.56 -24.43 -14.01
C VAL A 108 4.39 -24.44 -15.30
N ASP A 109 4.20 -23.44 -16.17
CA ASP A 109 5.00 -23.28 -17.40
C ASP A 109 6.26 -22.42 -17.19
N ALA A 110 7.04 -22.24 -18.25
CA ALA A 110 8.28 -21.45 -18.21
C ALA A 110 8.07 -19.96 -17.87
N ASN A 111 6.85 -19.44 -18.03
CA ASN A 111 6.47 -18.05 -17.77
C ASN A 111 5.81 -17.89 -16.38
N GLY A 112 5.78 -18.93 -15.55
CA GLY A 112 5.14 -18.91 -14.24
C GLY A 112 3.62 -19.00 -14.29
N ASN A 113 3.02 -19.40 -15.42
CA ASN A 113 1.58 -19.63 -15.48
C ASN A 113 1.24 -20.96 -14.81
N VAL A 114 0.53 -20.90 -13.69
CA VAL A 114 0.10 -22.06 -12.92
C VAL A 114 -1.29 -22.47 -13.34
N LYS A 115 -1.49 -23.75 -13.66
CA LYS A 115 -2.79 -24.35 -13.99
C LYS A 115 -3.15 -25.40 -12.95
N GLY A 116 -4.36 -25.32 -12.40
CA GLY A 116 -4.91 -26.33 -11.51
C GLY A 116 -5.29 -27.60 -12.27
N VAL A 117 -4.83 -28.76 -11.79
CA VAL A 117 -5.05 -30.08 -12.40
C VAL A 117 -6.02 -30.92 -11.58
N GLY A 118 -5.84 -30.95 -10.26
CA GLY A 118 -6.64 -31.75 -9.34
C GLY A 118 -6.72 -31.12 -7.97
N ALA A 119 -7.80 -31.37 -7.23
CA ALA A 119 -7.98 -30.78 -5.91
C ALA A 119 -6.89 -31.21 -4.93
N GLY A 120 -6.36 -30.27 -4.16
CA GLY A 120 -5.26 -30.51 -3.23
C GLY A 120 -4.38 -29.27 -3.02
N SER A 121 -3.23 -29.47 -2.38
CA SER A 121 -2.26 -28.41 -2.14
C SER A 121 -0.89 -28.80 -2.68
N ALA A 122 -0.24 -27.88 -3.39
CA ALA A 122 1.12 -28.03 -3.91
C ALA A 122 1.91 -26.72 -3.72
N LYS A 123 3.23 -26.77 -3.90
CA LYS A 123 4.09 -25.60 -3.96
C LYS A 123 4.55 -25.40 -5.39
N VAL A 124 4.55 -24.14 -5.83
CA VAL A 124 5.21 -23.73 -7.07
C VAL A 124 6.46 -22.94 -6.70
N THR A 125 7.59 -23.32 -7.26
CA THR A 125 8.91 -22.79 -6.93
C THR A 125 9.56 -22.18 -8.17
N ALA A 126 10.09 -20.96 -8.02
CA ALA A 126 11.01 -20.36 -8.99
C ALA A 126 12.43 -20.45 -8.45
N THR A 127 13.35 -20.96 -9.25
CA THR A 127 14.77 -21.08 -8.94
C THR A 127 15.58 -20.34 -9.99
N SER A 128 16.58 -19.55 -9.59
CA SER A 128 17.44 -18.86 -10.56
C SER A 128 18.16 -19.87 -11.44
N LYS A 129 18.19 -19.62 -12.77
CA LYS A 129 18.98 -20.45 -13.70
C LYS A 129 20.48 -20.31 -13.47
N LEU A 130 20.90 -19.17 -12.93
CA LEU A 130 22.31 -18.85 -12.69
C LEU A 130 22.78 -19.39 -11.33
N ARG A 131 21.90 -19.41 -10.32
CA ARG A 131 22.21 -19.80 -8.92
C ARG A 131 21.12 -20.69 -8.34
N SER A 132 21.35 -21.99 -8.32
CA SER A 132 20.37 -22.98 -7.84
C SER A 132 20.06 -22.87 -6.34
N ASP A 133 20.94 -22.25 -5.55
CA ASP A 133 20.74 -21.94 -4.13
C ASP A 133 19.78 -20.75 -3.91
N LYS A 134 19.42 -20.01 -4.96
CA LYS A 134 18.47 -18.89 -4.89
C LYS A 134 17.12 -19.31 -5.46
N SER A 135 16.14 -19.46 -4.57
CA SER A 135 14.76 -19.84 -4.94
C SER A 135 13.72 -19.17 -4.04
N ALA A 136 12.47 -19.14 -4.51
CA ALA A 136 11.30 -18.76 -3.74
C ALA A 136 10.11 -19.65 -4.10
N SER A 137 9.19 -19.85 -3.16
CA SER A 137 8.04 -20.74 -3.34
C SER A 137 6.74 -20.10 -2.90
N VAL A 138 5.65 -20.46 -3.58
CA VAL A 138 4.28 -20.07 -3.25
C VAL A 138 3.42 -21.31 -3.01
N SER A 139 2.54 -21.26 -2.00
CA SER A 139 1.53 -22.30 -1.79
C SER A 139 0.39 -22.13 -2.77
N VAL A 140 0.07 -23.20 -3.51
CA VAL A 140 -1.05 -23.30 -4.44
C VAL A 140 -2.06 -24.28 -3.88
N THR A 141 -3.30 -23.84 -3.69
CA THR A 141 -4.44 -24.69 -3.33
C THR A 141 -5.37 -24.79 -4.54
N VAL A 142 -5.68 -26.00 -4.98
CA VAL A 142 -6.63 -26.26 -6.05
C VAL A 142 -7.88 -26.89 -5.45
N LYS A 143 -9.06 -26.37 -5.79
CA LYS A 143 -10.36 -26.87 -5.32
C LYS A 143 -11.19 -27.37 -6.50
N ASN A 144 -12.09 -28.32 -6.29
CA ASN A 144 -13.05 -28.66 -7.35
C ASN A 144 -14.11 -27.56 -7.42
N GLY A 145 -14.48 -27.16 -8.64
CA GLY A 145 -15.56 -26.18 -8.85
C GLY A 145 -16.87 -26.59 -8.17
N GLY A 146 -17.14 -27.90 -8.10
CA GLY A 146 -18.31 -28.49 -7.45
C GLY A 146 -18.24 -28.64 -5.92
N ASP A 147 -17.11 -28.33 -5.28
CA ASP A 147 -16.97 -28.48 -3.83
C ASP A 147 -17.94 -27.53 -3.12
N VAL A 148 -18.74 -28.07 -2.20
CA VAL A 148 -19.66 -27.29 -1.38
C VAL A 148 -18.85 -26.36 -0.48
N LEU A 149 -19.15 -25.06 -0.56
CA LEU A 149 -18.54 -24.05 0.27
C LEU A 149 -19.03 -24.19 1.70
N LYS A 150 -18.08 -24.02 2.63
CA LYS A 150 -18.34 -24.00 4.06
C LYS A 150 -17.75 -22.74 4.69
N ASP A 151 -18.39 -22.24 5.74
CA ASP A 151 -17.83 -21.16 6.55
C ASP A 151 -16.66 -21.68 7.42
N VAL A 152 -16.05 -20.76 8.19
CA VAL A 152 -14.94 -21.08 9.11
C VAL A 152 -15.31 -22.07 10.22
N ASN A 153 -16.60 -22.26 10.48
CA ASN A 153 -17.12 -23.18 11.48
C ASN A 153 -17.57 -24.53 10.87
N GLY A 154 -17.43 -24.69 9.55
CA GLY A 154 -17.82 -25.90 8.82
C GLY A 154 -19.28 -25.94 8.36
N ASN A 155 -20.05 -24.86 8.51
CA ASN A 155 -21.45 -24.80 8.07
C ASN A 155 -21.53 -24.66 6.55
N ILE A 156 -22.49 -25.36 5.92
CA ILE A 156 -22.72 -25.24 4.47
C ILE A 156 -23.23 -23.83 4.12
N VAL A 157 -22.60 -23.26 3.11
CA VAL A 157 -22.92 -21.95 2.54
C VAL A 157 -23.85 -22.15 1.34
N TYR A 158 -24.74 -21.20 1.10
CA TYR A 158 -25.77 -21.20 0.07
C TYR A 158 -25.69 -19.92 -0.77
N VAL A 159 -26.13 -19.99 -2.02
CA VAL A 159 -26.33 -18.83 -2.91
C VAL A 159 -27.80 -18.76 -3.32
N LYS A 160 -28.28 -17.53 -3.57
CA LYS A 160 -29.60 -17.30 -4.15
C LYS A 160 -29.50 -17.30 -5.67
N ASP A 161 -30.02 -18.33 -6.30
CA ASP A 161 -30.05 -18.52 -7.75
C ASP A 161 -31.49 -18.33 -8.24
N GLY A 162 -31.77 -17.15 -8.81
CA GLY A 162 -33.13 -16.69 -9.05
C GLY A 162 -33.90 -16.50 -7.73
N ASN A 163 -35.01 -17.25 -7.57
CA ASN A 163 -35.84 -17.20 -6.36
C ASN A 163 -35.51 -18.31 -5.35
N ASN A 164 -34.59 -19.22 -5.66
CA ASN A 164 -34.30 -20.38 -4.83
C ASN A 164 -32.91 -20.29 -4.20
N PHE A 165 -32.78 -20.81 -2.98
CA PHE A 165 -31.47 -21.03 -2.37
C PHE A 165 -30.95 -22.42 -2.70
N ARG A 166 -29.69 -22.52 -3.08
CA ARG A 166 -28.98 -23.79 -3.27
C ARG A 166 -27.63 -23.75 -2.60
N GLU A 167 -27.06 -24.91 -2.30
CA GLU A 167 -25.69 -24.99 -1.77
C GLU A 167 -24.73 -24.27 -2.72
N ALA A 168 -23.89 -23.42 -2.13
CA ALA A 168 -22.86 -22.68 -2.83
C ALA A 168 -21.70 -23.63 -3.12
N LYS A 169 -21.19 -23.56 -4.33
CA LYS A 169 -20.04 -24.33 -4.79
C LYS A 169 -18.82 -23.42 -4.93
N ALA A 170 -17.62 -23.98 -4.96
CA ALA A 170 -16.39 -23.18 -5.05
C ALA A 170 -16.36 -22.26 -6.28
N GLU A 171 -16.98 -22.67 -7.38
CA GLU A 171 -17.17 -21.84 -8.59
C GLU A 171 -18.15 -20.66 -8.41
N ASP A 172 -19.03 -20.70 -7.42
CA ASP A 172 -19.97 -19.62 -7.15
C ASP A 172 -19.26 -18.41 -6.51
N TYR A 173 -18.08 -18.61 -5.91
CA TYR A 173 -17.30 -17.56 -5.23
C TYR A 173 -17.00 -16.35 -6.13
N SER A 174 -16.84 -16.56 -7.44
CA SER A 174 -16.60 -15.50 -8.42
C SER A 174 -17.87 -14.97 -9.09
N ARG A 175 -19.02 -15.64 -8.91
CA ARG A 175 -20.28 -15.36 -9.60
C ARG A 175 -21.29 -14.63 -8.74
N PHE A 176 -21.25 -14.84 -7.42
CA PHE A 176 -22.18 -14.27 -6.46
C PHE A 176 -21.42 -13.44 -5.44
N THR A 177 -21.96 -12.28 -5.09
CA THR A 177 -21.41 -11.39 -4.04
C THR A 177 -22.04 -11.62 -2.68
N GLU A 178 -23.13 -12.39 -2.64
CA GLU A 178 -23.89 -12.68 -1.43
C GLU A 178 -23.97 -14.19 -1.21
N PHE A 179 -23.65 -14.58 0.02
CA PHE A 179 -23.65 -15.97 0.46
C PHE A 179 -24.44 -16.06 1.76
N TYR A 180 -25.15 -17.17 1.92
CA TYR A 180 -26.14 -17.38 2.96
C TYR A 180 -25.79 -18.63 3.74
N ILE A 181 -26.12 -18.70 5.03
CA ILE A 181 -26.02 -19.94 5.81
C ILE A 181 -27.44 -20.38 6.14
N LYS A 182 -27.75 -21.65 5.84
CA LYS A 182 -29.07 -22.21 6.18
C LYS A 182 -29.16 -22.35 7.70
N ASN A 183 -30.05 -21.57 8.30
CA ASN A 183 -30.37 -21.71 9.71
C ASN A 183 -31.25 -22.95 9.92
N ALA A 184 -30.76 -23.92 10.69
CA ALA A 184 -31.51 -25.14 11.04
C ALA A 184 -32.69 -24.87 11.99
N ASN A 185 -32.75 -23.69 12.61
CA ASN A 185 -33.87 -23.23 13.43
C ASN A 185 -34.40 -21.89 12.89
N PRO A 186 -35.52 -21.87 12.13
CA PRO A 186 -35.96 -20.72 11.35
C PRO A 186 -36.51 -19.54 12.16
N THR A 187 -36.41 -19.56 13.49
CA THR A 187 -37.00 -18.53 14.37
C THR A 187 -36.10 -17.34 14.69
N SER A 188 -34.84 -17.31 14.25
CA SER A 188 -34.05 -16.06 14.31
C SER A 188 -33.03 -15.93 13.20
N GLN A 189 -33.15 -14.88 12.38
CA GLN A 189 -32.00 -14.35 11.67
C GLN A 189 -31.06 -13.75 12.73
N ILE A 190 -29.96 -14.44 13.01
CA ILE A 190 -28.93 -13.95 13.93
C ILE A 190 -28.01 -13.06 13.11
N TYR A 191 -28.31 -11.76 13.10
CA TYR A 191 -27.40 -10.74 12.61
C TYR A 191 -26.18 -10.68 13.54
N THR A 192 -24.97 -10.47 13.02
CA THR A 192 -23.78 -10.21 13.85
C THR A 192 -23.00 -9.04 13.25
N GLY A 193 -22.25 -8.32 14.08
CA GLY A 193 -21.49 -7.15 13.66
C GLY A 193 -22.37 -5.99 13.19
N TRP A 194 -21.81 -5.10 12.38
CA TRP A 194 -22.52 -3.94 11.83
C TRP A 194 -23.55 -4.37 10.80
N GLN A 195 -24.78 -3.86 10.91
CA GLN A 195 -25.86 -4.12 9.96
C GLN A 195 -26.65 -2.85 9.71
N THR A 196 -27.03 -2.62 8.45
CA THR A 196 -28.00 -1.57 8.09
C THR A 196 -29.28 -2.23 7.63
N LEU A 197 -30.35 -2.07 8.42
CA LEU A 197 -31.67 -2.66 8.17
C LEU A 197 -32.66 -1.50 8.06
N ASP A 198 -33.38 -1.42 6.94
CA ASP A 198 -34.36 -0.35 6.66
C ASP A 198 -33.80 1.07 6.88
N GLY A 199 -32.55 1.30 6.45
CA GLY A 199 -31.86 2.58 6.58
C GLY A 199 -31.38 2.94 7.99
N LYS A 200 -31.57 2.05 8.97
CA LYS A 200 -31.09 2.21 10.35
C LYS A 200 -29.89 1.29 10.58
N THR A 201 -28.83 1.84 11.18
CA THR A 201 -27.61 1.08 11.48
C THR A 201 -27.68 0.51 12.89
N TYR A 202 -27.27 -0.74 13.04
CA TYR A 202 -27.21 -1.51 14.28
C TYR A 202 -25.83 -2.14 14.40
N TYR A 203 -25.44 -2.47 15.63
CA TYR A 203 -24.36 -3.44 15.84
C TYR A 203 -24.93 -4.61 16.65
N PHE A 204 -24.73 -5.82 16.13
CA PHE A 204 -25.18 -7.03 16.75
C PHE A 204 -23.99 -7.76 17.40
N ASP A 205 -24.15 -8.20 18.63
CA ASP A 205 -23.13 -9.00 19.32
C ASP A 205 -22.99 -10.39 18.69
N LYS A 206 -22.04 -11.19 19.21
CA LYS A 206 -21.80 -12.56 18.72
C LYS A 206 -23.00 -13.51 18.88
N ASN A 207 -23.97 -13.14 19.71
CA ASN A 207 -25.19 -13.90 19.98
C ASN A 207 -26.38 -13.36 19.17
N GLY A 208 -26.17 -12.32 18.37
CA GLY A 208 -27.18 -11.62 17.58
C GLY A 208 -28.14 -10.74 18.33
N ASN A 209 -27.73 -10.24 19.50
CA ASN A 209 -28.46 -9.18 20.18
C ASN A 209 -27.98 -7.81 19.66
N LYS A 210 -28.92 -6.89 19.41
CA LYS A 210 -28.58 -5.48 19.17
C LYS A 210 -27.93 -4.92 20.43
N VAL A 211 -26.75 -4.33 20.28
CA VAL A 211 -26.12 -3.61 21.39
C VAL A 211 -26.83 -2.28 21.63
N THR A 212 -26.90 -1.85 22.89
CA THR A 212 -27.53 -0.59 23.31
C THR A 212 -26.56 0.25 24.12
N GLY A 213 -26.86 1.54 24.30
CA GLY A 213 -26.05 2.46 25.11
C GLY A 213 -24.65 2.71 24.55
N SER A 214 -23.73 3.09 25.43
CA SER A 214 -22.36 3.42 25.05
C SER A 214 -21.51 2.16 24.84
N GLN A 215 -21.05 1.92 23.61
CA GLN A 215 -20.26 0.74 23.26
C GLN A 215 -18.92 1.13 22.67
N VAL A 216 -17.86 0.39 22.99
CA VAL A 216 -16.56 0.52 22.32
C VAL A 216 -16.38 -0.66 21.37
N ILE A 217 -16.48 -0.41 20.08
CA ILE A 217 -16.37 -1.44 19.03
C ILE A 217 -15.12 -1.14 18.22
N LEU A 218 -14.20 -2.10 18.17
CA LEU A 218 -12.91 -1.96 17.46
C LEU A 218 -12.13 -0.68 17.87
N GLY A 219 -12.22 -0.28 19.14
CA GLY A 219 -11.52 0.88 19.69
C GLY A 219 -12.22 2.22 19.48
N VAL A 220 -13.43 2.22 18.92
CA VAL A 220 -14.23 3.43 18.67
C VAL A 220 -15.47 3.42 19.55
N LYS A 221 -15.76 4.55 20.21
CA LYS A 221 -16.94 4.71 21.07
C LYS A 221 -18.16 5.09 20.24
N TYR A 222 -19.20 4.27 20.29
CA TYR A 222 -20.50 4.47 19.65
C TYR A 222 -21.58 4.63 20.72
N GLN A 223 -22.66 5.33 20.39
CA GLN A 223 -23.88 5.39 21.20
C GLN A 223 -25.00 4.70 20.45
N PHE A 224 -25.71 3.81 21.12
CA PHE A 224 -26.89 3.12 20.59
C PHE A 224 -28.10 3.43 21.46
N GLY A 225 -29.26 3.51 20.83
CA GLY A 225 -30.51 3.82 21.51
C GLY A 225 -30.97 2.64 22.32
N ALA A 226 -32.04 2.81 23.08
CA ALA A 226 -32.72 1.70 23.72
C ALA A 226 -33.26 0.68 22.67
N ASP A 227 -33.55 1.15 21.46
CA ASP A 227 -33.96 0.34 20.29
C ASP A 227 -32.79 -0.32 19.53
N GLY A 228 -31.57 -0.13 20.02
CA GLY A 228 -30.33 -0.64 19.41
C GLY A 228 -29.93 0.07 18.12
N VAL A 229 -30.69 1.09 17.69
CA VAL A 229 -30.30 1.92 16.55
C VAL A 229 -29.09 2.74 16.97
N LEU A 230 -28.05 2.75 16.14
CA LEU A 230 -26.91 3.63 16.29
C LEU A 230 -27.45 5.06 16.39
N GLN A 231 -27.31 5.63 17.59
CA GLN A 231 -27.59 7.04 17.85
C GLN A 231 -26.42 7.78 17.23
N LEU A 232 -26.59 8.02 15.94
CA LEU A 232 -25.77 8.86 15.14
C LEU A 232 -25.55 10.17 15.91
N SER A 233 -24.32 10.41 16.39
CA SER A 233 -23.74 11.74 16.18
C SER A 233 -23.57 11.86 14.66
N SER A 234 -24.67 12.13 13.96
CA SER A 234 -24.76 11.98 12.51
C SER A 234 -23.64 12.75 11.83
N GLY A 235 -22.73 12.01 11.18
CA GLY A 235 -21.67 12.60 10.38
C GLY A 235 -20.32 12.76 11.08
N SER A 236 -20.19 12.45 12.37
CA SER A 236 -18.95 12.76 13.07
C SER A 236 -17.83 11.75 12.86
N MET A 237 -18.06 10.48 12.50
CA MET A 237 -16.95 9.53 12.34
C MET A 237 -16.43 9.52 10.90
N GLY A 238 -15.12 9.67 10.76
CA GLY A 238 -14.47 9.55 9.47
C GLY A 238 -13.09 8.93 9.56
N ILE A 239 -12.50 8.74 8.39
CA ILE A 239 -11.14 8.21 8.23
C ILE A 239 -10.32 9.18 7.39
N ASP A 240 -9.01 9.05 7.44
CA ASP A 240 -8.13 9.61 6.43
C ASP A 240 -7.27 8.51 5.82
N VAL A 241 -7.09 8.59 4.49
CA VAL A 241 -6.49 7.50 3.70
C VAL A 241 -5.58 8.02 2.60
N SER A 242 -4.63 7.19 2.20
CA SER A 242 -3.65 7.45 1.14
C SER A 242 -3.23 6.15 0.44
N LYS A 243 -2.20 6.20 -0.42
CA LYS A 243 -1.58 4.98 -0.99
C LYS A 243 -1.21 3.91 0.04
N TRP A 244 -0.96 4.31 1.29
CA TRP A 244 -0.56 3.38 2.35
C TRP A 244 -1.68 2.43 2.79
N ASN A 245 -2.95 2.79 2.51
CA ASN A 245 -4.11 1.96 2.84
C ASN A 245 -4.45 0.93 1.76
N ARG A 246 -3.72 0.94 0.63
CA ARG A 246 -3.84 -0.02 -0.48
C ARG A 246 -5.27 -0.04 -1.05
N ASN A 247 -5.75 -1.20 -1.48
CA ASN A 247 -7.11 -1.35 -2.00
C ASN A 247 -8.13 -1.29 -0.86
N ILE A 248 -9.19 -0.50 -1.05
CA ILE A 248 -10.25 -0.25 -0.08
C ILE A 248 -11.58 -0.72 -0.66
N ASP A 249 -12.30 -1.56 0.09
CA ASP A 249 -13.72 -1.84 -0.15
C ASP A 249 -14.56 -0.75 0.51
N TRP A 250 -14.96 0.24 -0.30
CA TRP A 250 -15.68 1.41 0.18
C TRP A 250 -17.10 1.12 0.65
N ASN A 251 -17.74 0.05 0.16
CA ASN A 251 -19.05 -0.37 0.64
C ASN A 251 -18.94 -0.97 2.04
N ALA A 252 -17.94 -1.83 2.27
CA ALA A 252 -17.65 -2.35 3.61
C ALA A 252 -17.29 -1.21 4.58
N VAL A 253 -16.51 -0.21 4.14
CA VAL A 253 -16.18 0.98 4.93
C VAL A 253 -17.44 1.77 5.29
N LYS A 254 -18.32 2.04 4.33
CA LYS A 254 -19.61 2.72 4.55
C LYS A 254 -20.47 1.96 5.56
N ASN A 255 -20.59 0.64 5.38
CA ASN A 255 -21.37 -0.24 6.24
C ASN A 255 -20.80 -0.36 7.65
N SER A 256 -19.52 -0.03 7.84
CA SER A 256 -18.86 0.06 9.15
C SER A 256 -19.18 1.36 9.90
N GLY A 257 -20.04 2.22 9.33
CA GLY A 257 -20.46 3.48 9.92
C GLY A 257 -19.60 4.69 9.57
N VAL A 258 -18.62 4.58 8.66
CA VAL A 258 -17.78 5.71 8.23
C VAL A 258 -18.64 6.71 7.44
N ASN A 259 -18.68 7.96 7.89
CA ASN A 259 -19.50 9.02 7.27
C ASN A 259 -18.71 9.91 6.32
N PHE A 260 -17.42 10.13 6.58
CA PHE A 260 -16.55 10.91 5.72
C PHE A 260 -15.14 10.33 5.60
N ALA A 261 -14.45 10.70 4.52
CA ALA A 261 -13.05 10.38 4.29
C ALA A 261 -12.27 11.62 3.85
N ILE A 262 -11.11 11.88 4.47
CA ILE A 262 -10.15 12.88 3.99
C ILE A 262 -9.03 12.16 3.24
N ILE A 263 -8.93 12.39 1.94
CA ILE A 263 -8.14 11.54 1.03
C ILE A 263 -6.87 12.28 0.62
N ARG A 264 -5.70 11.66 0.75
CA ARG A 264 -4.46 12.29 0.28
C ARG A 264 -4.55 12.47 -1.23
N CYS A 265 -4.52 13.71 -1.68
CA CYS A 265 -4.48 14.03 -3.10
C CYS A 265 -3.06 14.11 -3.64
N GLY A 266 -2.11 14.54 -2.81
CA GLY A 266 -0.71 14.60 -3.18
C GLY A 266 0.18 15.00 -2.02
N TYR A 267 1.45 15.23 -2.34
CA TYR A 267 2.45 15.71 -1.42
C TYR A 267 3.56 16.44 -2.14
N ARG A 268 4.31 17.27 -1.41
CA ARG A 268 5.59 17.80 -1.87
C ARG A 268 6.74 16.95 -1.32
N GLY A 269 7.69 16.60 -2.18
CA GLY A 269 8.82 15.74 -1.83
C GLY A 269 9.82 16.40 -0.87
N SER A 270 10.27 15.65 0.14
CA SER A 270 11.14 16.13 1.24
C SER A 270 12.54 16.57 0.81
N SER A 271 13.04 16.11 -0.34
CA SER A 271 14.38 16.44 -0.84
C SER A 271 14.35 17.49 -1.95
N THR A 272 13.73 17.16 -3.11
CA THR A 272 13.76 18.01 -4.29
C THR A 272 12.63 19.04 -4.32
N GLY A 273 11.64 18.95 -3.43
CA GLY A 273 10.47 19.82 -3.46
C GLY A 273 9.50 19.55 -4.61
N ALA A 274 9.64 18.42 -5.32
CA ALA A 274 8.72 18.07 -6.41
C ALA A 274 7.29 17.87 -5.90
N LEU A 275 6.29 18.22 -6.71
CA LEU A 275 4.87 17.97 -6.43
C LEU A 275 4.47 16.60 -7.00
N ILE A 276 3.89 15.74 -6.17
CA ILE A 276 3.54 14.36 -6.55
C ILE A 276 2.08 14.09 -6.19
N GLU A 277 1.31 13.62 -7.17
CA GLU A 277 -0.04 13.09 -6.94
C GLU A 277 0.05 11.75 -6.18
N ASP A 278 -0.83 11.53 -5.19
CA ASP A 278 -0.92 10.22 -4.55
C ASP A 278 -1.50 9.21 -5.57
N PRO A 279 -0.81 8.08 -5.84
CA PRO A 279 -1.24 7.14 -6.89
C PRO A 279 -2.59 6.46 -6.60
N TYR A 280 -3.11 6.57 -5.38
CA TYR A 280 -4.40 6.04 -4.98
C TYR A 280 -5.49 7.14 -4.87
N PHE A 281 -5.14 8.42 -5.05
CA PHE A 281 -6.07 9.53 -4.91
C PHE A 281 -7.36 9.32 -5.71
N ARG A 282 -7.25 9.17 -7.03
CA ARG A 282 -8.39 9.09 -7.96
C ARG A 282 -9.34 7.93 -7.64
N ARG A 283 -8.79 6.74 -7.41
CA ARG A 283 -9.60 5.56 -7.05
C ARG A 283 -10.28 5.72 -5.69
N ASN A 284 -9.61 6.34 -4.73
CA ASN A 284 -10.12 6.50 -3.39
C ASN A 284 -11.25 7.53 -3.36
N ILE A 285 -11.07 8.69 -3.99
CA ILE A 285 -12.10 9.74 -4.00
C ILE A 285 -13.36 9.28 -4.75
N GLN A 286 -13.19 8.61 -5.89
CA GLN A 286 -14.32 8.07 -6.64
C GLN A 286 -15.01 6.95 -5.87
N GLY A 287 -14.25 6.01 -5.30
CA GLY A 287 -14.81 4.89 -4.54
C GLY A 287 -15.59 5.34 -3.30
N ALA A 288 -15.06 6.31 -2.55
CA ALA A 288 -15.74 6.90 -1.40
C ALA A 288 -17.04 7.61 -1.82
N GLN A 289 -17.00 8.45 -2.85
CA GLN A 289 -18.20 9.15 -3.34
C GLN A 289 -19.26 8.18 -3.85
N ASN A 290 -18.87 7.13 -4.60
CA ASN A 290 -19.79 6.10 -5.10
C ASN A 290 -20.47 5.33 -3.95
N ALA A 291 -19.77 5.11 -2.83
CA ALA A 291 -20.33 4.51 -1.62
C ALA A 291 -21.16 5.49 -0.76
N GLY A 292 -21.35 6.73 -1.21
CA GLY A 292 -22.08 7.77 -0.48
C GLY A 292 -21.35 8.25 0.79
N ILE A 293 -20.01 8.20 0.80
CA ILE A 293 -19.16 8.76 1.85
C ILE A 293 -18.80 10.20 1.46
N LYS A 294 -18.96 11.14 2.39
CA LYS A 294 -18.59 12.55 2.17
C LYS A 294 -17.07 12.67 2.08
N VAL A 295 -16.56 13.45 1.14
CA VAL A 295 -15.10 13.54 0.91
C VAL A 295 -14.54 14.92 1.14
N GLY A 296 -13.33 14.96 1.69
CA GLY A 296 -12.37 16.07 1.61
C GLY A 296 -11.03 15.53 1.15
N VAL A 297 -10.03 16.41 1.04
CA VAL A 297 -8.68 15.99 0.65
C VAL A 297 -7.63 16.56 1.59
N TYR A 298 -6.44 15.96 1.60
CA TYR A 298 -5.27 16.57 2.21
C TYR A 298 -4.05 16.52 1.31
N PHE A 299 -3.13 17.45 1.53
CA PHE A 299 -1.86 17.56 0.83
C PHE A 299 -0.72 17.70 1.84
N PHE A 300 0.22 16.74 1.81
CA PHE A 300 1.37 16.76 2.72
C PHE A 300 2.41 17.76 2.23
N THR A 301 2.65 18.82 3.01
CA THR A 301 3.51 19.92 2.59
C THR A 301 4.98 19.66 2.89
N GLN A 302 5.82 20.18 2.00
CA GLN A 302 7.23 20.43 2.26
C GLN A 302 7.62 21.84 1.81
N ALA A 303 6.66 22.76 1.70
CA ALA A 303 6.90 24.14 1.30
C ALA A 303 7.78 24.87 2.33
N VAL A 304 8.74 25.64 1.84
CA VAL A 304 9.66 26.44 2.66
C VAL A 304 9.39 27.94 2.57
N ASN A 305 8.46 28.35 1.70
CA ASN A 305 8.03 29.74 1.50
C ASN A 305 6.60 29.81 0.93
N ASP A 306 6.07 31.03 0.80
CA ASP A 306 4.74 31.33 0.29
C ASP A 306 4.56 30.99 -1.20
N VAL A 307 5.57 31.20 -2.05
CA VAL A 307 5.54 30.80 -3.47
C VAL A 307 5.21 29.32 -3.62
N GLU A 308 5.92 28.48 -2.88
CA GLU A 308 5.69 27.03 -2.90
C GLU A 308 4.34 26.65 -2.29
N ALA A 309 3.82 27.42 -1.33
CA ALA A 309 2.48 27.22 -0.80
C ALA A 309 1.39 27.51 -1.86
N VAL A 310 1.60 28.52 -2.73
CA VAL A 310 0.73 28.79 -3.88
C VAL A 310 0.79 27.66 -4.90
N GLU A 311 1.97 27.12 -5.18
CA GLU A 311 2.15 25.96 -6.06
C GLU A 311 1.42 24.72 -5.52
N GLU A 312 1.56 24.41 -4.23
CA GLU A 312 0.86 23.30 -3.58
C GLU A 312 -0.66 23.49 -3.65
N ALA A 313 -1.17 24.68 -3.33
CA ALA A 313 -2.59 24.98 -3.41
C ALA A 313 -3.13 24.89 -4.86
N SER A 314 -2.36 25.36 -5.84
CA SER A 314 -2.75 25.31 -7.25
C SER A 314 -2.76 23.87 -7.77
N PHE A 315 -1.80 23.06 -7.33
CA PHE A 315 -1.76 21.64 -7.65
C PHE A 315 -2.96 20.91 -7.03
N VAL A 316 -3.26 21.12 -5.75
CA VAL A 316 -4.48 20.59 -5.11
C VAL A 316 -5.72 21.00 -5.89
N TYR A 317 -5.85 22.28 -6.24
CA TYR A 317 -6.98 22.78 -7.02
C TYR A 317 -7.13 22.04 -8.36
N SER A 318 -6.02 21.78 -9.07
CA SER A 318 -6.04 21.03 -10.34
C SER A 318 -6.49 19.58 -10.16
N LEU A 319 -6.11 18.94 -9.04
CA LEU A 319 -6.44 17.55 -8.76
C LEU A 319 -7.92 17.37 -8.41
N ILE A 320 -8.52 18.31 -7.70
CA ILE A 320 -9.90 18.17 -7.22
C ILE A 320 -10.96 18.58 -8.25
N GLN A 321 -10.57 19.09 -9.42
CA GLN A 321 -11.53 19.41 -10.48
C GLN A 321 -12.34 18.18 -10.87
N GLY A 322 -13.66 18.35 -10.95
CA GLY A 322 -14.61 17.26 -11.25
C GLY A 322 -15.12 16.49 -10.04
N TYR A 323 -14.61 16.75 -8.83
CA TYR A 323 -15.10 16.11 -7.60
C TYR A 323 -15.88 17.08 -6.72
N ASN A 324 -17.04 16.64 -6.23
CA ASN A 324 -17.81 17.40 -5.25
C ASN A 324 -17.28 17.17 -3.81
N LEU A 325 -16.50 18.13 -3.30
CA LEU A 325 -15.98 18.06 -1.95
C LEU A 325 -17.02 18.51 -0.91
N SER A 326 -17.33 17.62 0.04
CA SER A 326 -18.16 17.92 1.21
C SER A 326 -17.35 18.50 2.38
N PHE A 327 -16.04 18.24 2.39
CA PHE A 327 -15.08 18.68 3.39
C PHE A 327 -13.96 19.52 2.76
N PRO A 328 -13.26 20.35 3.57
CA PRO A 328 -12.15 21.17 3.08
C PRO A 328 -11.01 20.36 2.44
N ALA A 329 -10.18 21.07 1.69
CA ALA A 329 -8.82 20.65 1.37
C ALA A 329 -7.87 21.09 2.50
N TYR A 330 -7.21 20.14 3.14
CA TYR A 330 -6.33 20.37 4.27
C TYR A 330 -4.86 20.42 3.84
N LEU A 331 -4.12 21.39 4.34
CA LEU A 331 -2.65 21.33 4.35
C LEU A 331 -2.20 20.49 5.54
N ASP A 332 -1.50 19.41 5.27
CA ASP A 332 -0.93 18.52 6.27
C ASP A 332 0.52 18.94 6.56
N VAL A 333 0.73 19.50 7.76
CA VAL A 333 1.96 20.17 8.19
C VAL A 333 2.57 19.43 9.39
N GLU A 334 3.60 18.63 9.13
CA GLU A 334 4.20 17.77 10.15
C GLU A 334 5.73 17.65 10.01
N ALA A 335 6.37 17.13 11.07
CA ALA A 335 7.78 16.78 11.04
C ALA A 335 8.01 15.55 10.15
N SER A 336 9.08 15.55 9.36
CA SER A 336 9.34 14.48 8.40
C SER A 336 10.81 14.18 8.15
N GLY A 337 11.73 14.93 8.77
CA GLY A 337 13.14 14.96 8.40
C GLY A 337 13.38 15.61 7.03
N GLY A 338 12.42 16.39 6.54
CA GLY A 338 12.46 17.02 5.22
C GLY A 338 12.81 18.50 5.26
N ARG A 339 12.90 19.10 4.08
CA ARG A 339 13.31 20.50 3.89
C ARG A 339 12.44 21.53 4.64
N ALA A 340 11.17 21.22 4.93
CA ALA A 340 10.28 22.12 5.69
C ALA A 340 10.45 22.04 7.22
N ASP A 341 11.19 21.05 7.74
CA ASP A 341 11.36 20.89 9.19
C ASP A 341 12.15 22.08 9.80
N GLY A 342 13.05 22.69 9.03
CA GLY A 342 13.96 23.76 9.46
C GLY A 342 13.41 25.19 9.42
N ILE A 343 12.24 25.43 8.81
CA ILE A 343 11.69 26.78 8.71
C ILE A 343 11.20 27.29 10.07
N ASP A 344 11.24 28.61 10.29
CA ASP A 344 10.75 29.21 11.52
C ASP A 344 9.20 29.19 11.62
N VAL A 345 8.67 29.62 12.77
CA VAL A 345 7.23 29.62 13.06
C VAL A 345 6.45 30.58 12.16
N ASP A 346 7.01 31.75 11.84
CA ASP A 346 6.33 32.78 11.06
C ASP A 346 6.27 32.36 9.59
N THR A 347 7.37 31.87 9.04
CA THR A 347 7.44 31.28 7.70
C THR A 347 6.44 30.14 7.54
N ARG A 348 6.40 29.20 8.50
CA ARG A 348 5.43 28.09 8.48
C ARG A 348 3.98 28.57 8.57
N THR A 349 3.72 29.59 9.40
CA THR A 349 2.39 30.18 9.52
C THR A 349 1.97 30.86 8.22
N THR A 350 2.90 31.53 7.54
CA THR A 350 2.68 32.15 6.23
C THR A 350 2.42 31.12 5.14
N VAL A 351 3.13 29.98 5.12
CA VAL A 351 2.82 28.84 4.25
C VAL A 351 1.38 28.36 4.44
N CYS A 352 0.98 28.11 5.70
CA CYS A 352 -0.38 27.66 6.03
C CYS A 352 -1.45 28.65 5.55
N ARG A 353 -1.25 29.95 5.84
CA ARG A 353 -2.16 31.02 5.46
C ARG A 353 -2.28 31.13 3.94
N THR A 354 -1.14 31.14 3.25
CA THR A 354 -1.06 31.33 1.79
C THR A 354 -1.75 30.19 1.06
N PHE A 355 -1.49 28.94 1.47
CA PHE A 355 -2.18 27.77 0.92
C PHE A 355 -3.71 27.92 1.05
N CYS A 356 -4.18 28.24 2.26
CA CYS A 356 -5.61 28.33 2.52
C CYS A 356 -6.27 29.49 1.75
N GLN A 357 -5.64 30.66 1.70
CA GLN A 357 -6.14 31.83 0.95
C GLN A 357 -6.16 31.58 -0.56
N THR A 358 -5.17 30.86 -1.08
CA THR A 358 -5.06 30.52 -2.51
C THR A 358 -6.17 29.58 -2.97
N LEU A 359 -6.60 28.65 -2.12
CA LEU A 359 -7.76 27.80 -2.38
C LEU A 359 -9.08 28.56 -2.18
N ALA A 360 -9.17 29.37 -1.12
CA ALA A 360 -10.36 30.16 -0.83
C ALA A 360 -10.70 31.15 -1.95
N SER A 361 -9.69 31.79 -2.57
CA SER A 361 -9.89 32.69 -3.72
C SER A 361 -10.45 31.98 -4.96
N ARG A 362 -10.39 30.64 -4.99
CA ARG A 362 -10.96 29.78 -6.04
C ARG A 362 -12.24 29.08 -5.60
N GLY A 363 -12.87 29.53 -4.51
CA GLY A 363 -14.11 28.98 -3.98
C GLY A 363 -13.95 27.65 -3.23
N VAL A 364 -12.73 27.22 -2.93
CA VAL A 364 -12.46 25.95 -2.24
C VAL A 364 -12.22 26.20 -0.75
N ARG A 365 -13.02 25.55 0.10
CA ARG A 365 -12.81 25.57 1.56
C ARG A 365 -11.48 24.90 1.90
N ALA A 366 -10.69 25.54 2.75
CA ALA A 366 -9.38 25.04 3.15
C ALA A 366 -9.21 24.93 4.67
N GLY A 367 -8.24 24.13 5.10
CA GLY A 367 -7.90 23.93 6.50
C GLY A 367 -6.45 23.52 6.72
N ILE A 368 -6.07 23.44 8.00
CA ILE A 368 -4.75 23.01 8.44
C ILE A 368 -4.92 21.75 9.28
N TYR A 369 -4.14 20.72 8.96
CA TYR A 369 -3.91 19.56 9.79
C TYR A 369 -2.52 19.63 10.41
N ALA A 370 -2.44 19.37 11.71
CA ALA A 370 -1.20 19.17 12.43
C ALA A 370 -1.46 18.53 13.81
N ASN A 371 -0.43 17.90 14.37
CA ASN A 371 -0.51 17.41 15.75
C ASN A 371 -0.55 18.54 16.80
N LYS A 372 -1.01 18.21 18.01
CA LYS A 372 -1.12 19.15 19.15
C LYS A 372 0.14 20.02 19.34
N THR A 373 1.33 19.42 19.29
CA THR A 373 2.59 20.14 19.51
C THR A 373 2.78 21.20 18.44
N TRP A 374 2.63 20.84 17.18
CA TRP A 374 2.80 21.78 16.06
C TRP A 374 1.79 22.92 16.10
N LEU A 375 0.51 22.62 16.36
CA LEU A 375 -0.54 23.64 16.53
C LEU A 375 -0.32 24.54 17.76
N THR A 376 0.52 24.13 18.71
CA THR A 376 0.79 24.89 19.93
C THR A 376 2.06 25.72 19.83
N SER A 377 3.12 25.19 19.22
CA SER A 377 4.47 25.77 19.29
C SER A 377 5.19 25.93 17.96
N ARG A 378 4.71 25.35 16.85
CA ARG A 378 5.37 25.46 15.54
C ARG A 378 4.62 26.33 14.53
N ILE A 379 3.37 26.66 14.84
CA ILE A 379 2.46 27.47 14.01
C ILE A 379 1.77 28.48 14.93
N ASN A 380 1.66 29.74 14.48
CA ASN A 380 0.85 30.75 15.16
C ASN A 380 -0.65 30.56 14.83
N THR A 381 -1.21 29.44 15.30
CA THR A 381 -2.57 28.97 15.01
C THR A 381 -3.69 29.98 15.32
N PRO A 382 -3.62 30.84 16.35
CA PRO A 382 -4.62 31.89 16.56
C PRO A 382 -4.91 32.76 15.32
N THR A 383 -3.89 32.99 14.47
CA THR A 383 -4.02 33.77 13.23
C THR A 383 -4.64 33.00 12.06
N LEU A 384 -4.92 31.71 12.23
CA LEU A 384 -5.43 30.80 11.19
C LEU A 384 -6.85 30.29 11.49
N THR A 385 -7.49 30.78 12.55
CA THR A 385 -8.81 30.31 13.01
C THR A 385 -9.97 30.68 12.08
N ALA A 386 -9.74 31.46 11.02
CA ALA A 386 -10.69 31.62 9.92
C ALA A 386 -10.80 30.35 9.05
N HIS A 387 -9.79 29.46 9.09
CA HIS A 387 -9.77 28.20 8.37
C HIS A 387 -10.20 27.03 9.26
N SER A 388 -10.44 25.86 8.66
CA SER A 388 -10.73 24.65 9.42
C SER A 388 -9.47 24.15 10.11
N ILE A 389 -9.55 23.78 11.39
CA ILE A 389 -8.43 23.17 12.13
C ILE A 389 -8.74 21.69 12.37
N TRP A 390 -7.85 20.82 11.88
CA TRP A 390 -7.90 19.38 12.07
C TRP A 390 -6.73 18.96 12.99
N LEU A 391 -7.07 18.62 14.23
CA LEU A 391 -6.11 18.31 15.29
C LEU A 391 -5.76 16.82 15.28
N ALA A 392 -4.47 16.46 15.25
CA ALA A 392 -4.03 15.14 15.67
C ALA A 392 -3.61 15.10 17.14
N GLN A 393 -4.24 14.23 17.92
CA GLN A 393 -3.83 13.93 19.30
C GLN A 393 -4.35 12.54 19.68
N TYR A 394 -3.45 11.56 19.77
CA TYR A 394 -3.83 10.19 20.12
C TYR A 394 -4.01 10.02 21.64
N ALA A 395 -5.21 10.33 22.12
CA ALA A 395 -5.57 10.33 23.53
C ALA A 395 -7.06 9.97 23.72
N ALA A 396 -7.47 9.68 24.96
CA ALA A 396 -8.88 9.43 25.27
C ALA A 396 -9.79 10.67 25.09
N ALA A 397 -9.21 11.87 25.24
CA ALA A 397 -9.86 13.15 24.95
C ALA A 397 -8.80 14.19 24.51
N PRO A 398 -9.16 15.17 23.65
CA PRO A 398 -8.26 16.27 23.31
C PRO A 398 -7.98 17.12 24.53
N THR A 399 -6.71 17.49 24.69
CA THR A 399 -6.26 18.46 25.70
C THR A 399 -5.71 19.72 25.04
N TYR A 400 -5.96 19.91 23.74
CA TYR A 400 -5.58 21.10 22.99
C TYR A 400 -6.56 22.23 23.30
N THR A 401 -6.05 23.34 23.83
CA THR A 401 -6.86 24.48 24.29
C THR A 401 -6.46 25.81 23.65
N ARG A 402 -5.42 25.83 22.80
CA ARG A 402 -4.89 27.09 22.24
C ARG A 402 -5.89 27.77 21.29
N THR A 403 -6.68 26.99 20.55
CA THR A 403 -7.78 27.47 19.70
C THR A 403 -8.88 26.40 19.58
N ARG A 404 -9.96 26.71 18.85
CA ARG A 404 -10.95 25.71 18.43
C ARG A 404 -10.38 24.71 17.43
N HIS A 405 -10.91 23.48 17.40
CA HIS A 405 -10.66 22.49 16.34
C HIS A 405 -12.00 21.95 15.82
N ASN A 406 -12.08 21.70 14.51
CA ASN A 406 -13.28 21.22 13.82
C ASN A 406 -13.30 19.71 13.64
N MET A 407 -12.12 19.10 13.64
CA MET A 407 -11.95 17.66 13.48
C MET A 407 -10.81 17.21 14.38
N TRP A 408 -10.93 16.00 14.91
CA TRP A 408 -9.93 15.40 15.77
C TRP A 408 -9.56 14.00 15.27
N GLN A 409 -8.31 13.83 14.86
CA GLN A 409 -7.71 12.51 14.64
C GLN A 409 -7.25 11.94 15.98
N TYR A 410 -7.94 10.91 16.46
CA TYR A 410 -7.77 10.36 17.80
C TYR A 410 -6.98 9.05 17.85
N THR A 411 -6.76 8.39 16.70
CA THR A 411 -5.90 7.21 16.61
C THR A 411 -5.42 6.98 15.19
N SER A 412 -4.21 6.43 15.06
CA SER A 412 -3.65 5.90 13.81
C SER A 412 -3.66 4.37 13.71
N LYS A 413 -4.37 3.73 14.64
CA LYS A 413 -4.38 2.28 14.83
C LYS A 413 -5.77 1.69 14.64
N GLY A 414 -6.68 2.42 13.98
CA GLY A 414 -8.02 1.95 13.69
C GLY A 414 -8.00 0.70 12.81
N ARG A 415 -9.06 -0.10 12.93
CA ARG A 415 -9.34 -1.23 12.03
C ARG A 415 -10.78 -1.12 11.56
N ILE A 416 -10.96 -0.99 10.25
CA ILE A 416 -12.26 -0.84 9.60
C ILE A 416 -12.41 -1.96 8.58
N PRO A 417 -13.49 -2.76 8.63
CA PRO A 417 -13.83 -3.69 7.57
C PRO A 417 -13.77 -3.03 6.19
N GLY A 418 -13.11 -3.71 5.24
CA GLY A 418 -12.80 -3.16 3.92
C GLY A 418 -11.43 -2.51 3.78
N ILE A 419 -10.68 -2.34 4.88
CA ILE A 419 -9.29 -1.86 4.87
C ILE A 419 -8.39 -2.89 5.58
N SER A 420 -7.41 -3.43 4.86
CA SER A 420 -6.52 -4.48 5.38
C SER A 420 -5.41 -3.96 6.30
N THR A 421 -5.11 -2.66 6.23
CA THR A 421 -4.07 -2.00 7.03
C THR A 421 -4.67 -1.38 8.29
N ARG A 422 -3.82 -0.74 9.11
CA ARG A 422 -4.30 0.26 10.06
C ARG A 422 -4.86 1.46 9.29
N VAL A 423 -5.80 2.16 9.91
CA VAL A 423 -6.40 3.38 9.36
C VAL A 423 -6.50 4.45 10.44
N ASP A 424 -6.28 5.69 10.01
CA ASP A 424 -6.41 6.87 10.85
C ASP A 424 -7.89 7.21 11.04
N MET A 425 -8.29 7.47 12.28
CA MET A 425 -9.70 7.66 12.65
C MET A 425 -9.94 9.06 13.19
N ASN A 426 -11.04 9.64 12.75
CA ASN A 426 -11.41 11.03 12.97
C ASN A 426 -12.81 11.18 13.57
N ILE A 427 -12.97 12.23 14.37
CA ILE A 427 -14.26 12.68 14.88
C ILE A 427 -14.47 14.17 14.55
N LEU A 428 -15.60 14.55 13.94
CA LEU A 428 -16.01 15.95 13.78
C LEU A 428 -16.47 16.55 15.12
N ARG A 429 -16.15 17.82 15.31
CA ARG A 429 -16.37 18.60 16.52
C ARG A 429 -17.20 19.83 16.25
#